data_AF-A0A9Q8ZPZ9-F1
#
_entry.id   AF-A0A9Q8ZPZ9-F1
#
_cell.length_a   1.000
_cell.length_b   1.000
_cell.length_c   1.000
_cell.angle_alpha   90.00
_cell.angle_beta   90.00
_cell.angle_gamma   90.00
#
_symmetry.space_group_name_H-M   'P 1'
#
loop_
_entity.id
_entity.type
_entity.pdbx_description
1 polymer ?
#
loop_
_entity_poly.entity_id
_entity_poly.type
_entity_poly.pdbx_seq_one_letter_code
_entity_poly.pdbx_strand_id
1 'polypeptide(L)'
;MKFEKTNENTIKVWVTNKDLQERHVNLLDLMENQDDVEQFFYQILEEVDVDHEFQNNDLVSFQVLPAHDGFEMIISKDDRLVSQLTEANVNFASEESKEKFTKMKQKQQSSDVFDADHLTREVPILFASFEELISGIQAVQRQLQIHGVKLATALYKREDQYYLVLRYQLLPDNVDPTWDEIKTQLDAIDDQLSLFYEFGELSPMRSEQLEQSAQPIIAQQAVKTLTHYFN
;
A
#
# COMPACT_ATOMS: atom_id res chain seq x y z
N MET A 1 -21.03 8.03 -9.11
CA MET A 1 -20.10 7.98 -10.25
C MET A 1 -20.78 8.52 -11.50
N LYS A 2 -20.03 9.13 -12.43
CA LYS A 2 -20.55 9.58 -13.74
C LYS A 2 -19.55 9.26 -14.85
N PHE A 3 -20.03 9.01 -16.06
CA PHE A 3 -19.17 8.83 -17.24
C PHE A 3 -19.81 9.46 -18.48
N GLU A 4 -18.98 9.76 -19.47
CA GLU A 4 -19.36 10.31 -20.77
C GLU A 4 -18.50 9.70 -21.88
N LYS A 5 -19.14 9.10 -22.88
CA LYS A 5 -18.45 8.68 -24.12
C LYS A 5 -18.22 9.93 -24.96
N THR A 6 -16.99 10.43 -24.97
CA THR A 6 -16.63 11.66 -25.69
C THR A 6 -16.55 11.40 -27.20
N ASN A 7 -16.10 10.21 -27.61
CA ASN A 7 -16.13 9.72 -28.99
C ASN A 7 -16.07 8.18 -29.03
N GLU A 8 -16.04 7.59 -30.23
CA GLU A 8 -15.98 6.13 -30.44
C GLU A 8 -14.76 5.47 -29.77
N ASN A 9 -13.66 6.22 -29.58
CA ASN A 9 -12.38 5.71 -29.10
C ASN A 9 -11.98 6.27 -27.72
N THR A 10 -12.82 7.07 -27.05
CA THR A 10 -12.47 7.80 -25.82
C THR A 10 -13.65 7.92 -24.85
N ILE A 11 -13.42 7.50 -23.61
CA ILE A 11 -14.38 7.59 -22.50
C ILE A 11 -13.78 8.48 -21.41
N LYS A 12 -14.61 9.36 -20.84
CA LYS A 12 -14.30 10.13 -19.64
C LYS A 12 -15.13 9.66 -18.47
N VAL A 13 -14.50 9.52 -17.32
CA VAL A 13 -15.14 9.05 -16.09
C VAL A 13 -14.81 10.01 -14.96
N TRP A 14 -15.82 10.42 -14.20
CA TRP A 14 -15.67 11.20 -12.98
C TRP A 14 -16.05 10.35 -11.79
N VAL A 15 -15.08 10.17 -10.90
CA VAL A 15 -15.24 9.39 -9.67
C VAL A 15 -15.14 10.35 -8.50
N THR A 16 -16.19 10.38 -7.68
CA THR A 16 -16.18 11.25 -6.50
C THR A 16 -15.49 10.58 -5.31
N ASN A 17 -15.04 11.36 -4.33
CA ASN A 17 -14.50 10.80 -3.08
C ASN A 17 -15.52 9.89 -2.37
N LYS A 18 -16.82 10.19 -2.49
CA LYS A 18 -17.88 9.35 -1.95
C LYS A 18 -17.95 7.99 -2.65
N ASP A 19 -17.82 7.99 -3.99
CA ASP A 19 -17.82 6.76 -4.79
C ASP A 19 -16.61 5.87 -4.49
N LEU A 20 -15.47 6.48 -4.13
CA LEU A 20 -14.25 5.78 -3.71
C LEU A 20 -14.42 5.11 -2.35
N GLN A 21 -14.98 5.85 -1.38
CA GLN A 21 -15.26 5.34 -0.04
C GLN A 21 -16.25 4.17 -0.05
N GLU A 22 -17.29 4.23 -0.89
CA GLU A 22 -18.25 3.14 -1.05
C GLU A 22 -17.61 1.86 -1.61
N ARG A 23 -16.53 2.00 -2.39
CA ARG A 23 -15.78 0.89 -2.99
C ARG A 23 -14.56 0.46 -2.17
N HIS A 24 -14.31 1.09 -1.02
CA HIS A 24 -13.11 0.85 -0.19
C HIS A 24 -11.79 1.06 -0.95
N VAL A 25 -11.80 1.91 -1.98
CA VAL A 25 -10.63 2.23 -2.80
C VAL A 25 -10.13 3.62 -2.45
N ASN A 26 -8.81 3.77 -2.27
CA ASN A 26 -8.19 5.05 -1.98
C ASN A 26 -7.64 5.70 -3.26
N LEU A 27 -7.81 7.03 -3.38
CA LEU A 27 -7.28 7.80 -4.51
C LEU A 27 -5.75 7.71 -4.62
N LEU A 28 -5.04 7.61 -3.48
CA LEU A 28 -3.58 7.51 -3.50
C LEU A 28 -3.11 6.13 -3.99
N ASP A 29 -3.79 5.06 -3.61
CA ASP A 29 -3.48 3.70 -4.06
C ASP A 29 -3.69 3.59 -5.57
N LEU A 30 -4.75 4.21 -6.08
CA LEU A 30 -5.02 4.40 -7.51
C LEU A 30 -4.05 5.39 -8.22
N MET A 31 -3.07 5.95 -7.55
CA MET A 31 -2.05 6.79 -8.19
C MET A 31 -0.64 6.22 -7.97
N GLU A 32 -0.50 5.28 -7.04
CA GLU A 32 0.75 4.65 -6.64
C GLU A 32 0.91 3.25 -7.25
N ASN A 33 -0.18 2.49 -7.34
CA ASN A 33 -0.18 1.13 -7.87
C ASN A 33 -0.91 1.06 -9.21
N GLN A 34 -0.15 0.86 -10.28
CA GLN A 34 -0.69 0.73 -11.64
C GLN A 34 -1.66 -0.46 -11.76
N ASP A 35 -1.44 -1.54 -11.01
CA ASP A 35 -2.28 -2.74 -11.04
C ASP A 35 -3.64 -2.51 -10.37
N ASP A 36 -3.68 -1.71 -9.29
CA ASP A 36 -4.93 -1.35 -8.61
C ASP A 36 -5.77 -0.39 -9.45
N VAL A 37 -5.10 0.51 -10.20
CA VAL A 37 -5.76 1.35 -11.20
C VAL A 37 -6.33 0.53 -12.33
N GLU A 38 -5.59 -0.47 -12.79
CA GLU A 38 -6.02 -1.36 -13.86
C GLU A 38 -7.21 -2.23 -13.44
N GLN A 39 -7.18 -2.79 -12.23
CA GLN A 39 -8.31 -3.52 -11.64
C GLN A 39 -9.55 -2.61 -11.53
N PHE A 40 -9.38 -1.40 -11.00
CA PHE A 40 -10.46 -0.42 -10.91
C PHE A 40 -10.97 -0.01 -12.29
N PHE A 41 -10.08 0.16 -13.26
CA PHE A 41 -10.40 0.46 -14.65
C PHE A 41 -11.27 -0.63 -15.29
N TYR A 42 -10.93 -1.91 -15.11
CA TYR A 42 -11.74 -3.01 -15.63
C TYR A 42 -13.13 -3.08 -14.98
N GLN A 43 -13.23 -2.79 -13.69
CA GLN A 43 -14.52 -2.69 -13.00
C GLN A 43 -15.40 -1.56 -13.58
N ILE A 44 -14.80 -0.42 -13.92
CA ILE A 44 -15.51 0.69 -14.55
C ILE A 44 -15.93 0.31 -15.97
N LEU A 45 -15.07 -0.36 -16.75
CA LEU A 45 -15.44 -0.84 -18.09
C LEU A 45 -16.62 -1.82 -18.03
N GLU A 46 -16.65 -2.75 -17.09
CA GLU A 46 -17.80 -3.66 -16.92
C GLU A 46 -19.11 -2.90 -16.63
N GLU A 47 -19.04 -1.78 -15.90
CA GLU A 47 -20.21 -0.97 -15.54
C GLU A 47 -20.66 -0.02 -16.68
N VAL A 48 -19.72 0.39 -17.54
CA VAL A 48 -19.89 1.50 -18.50
C VAL A 48 -19.93 1.05 -19.97
N ASP A 49 -19.19 -0.01 -20.33
CA ASP A 49 -19.04 -0.53 -21.69
C ASP A 49 -20.07 -1.63 -22.01
N VAL A 50 -21.36 -1.26 -22.00
CA VAL A 50 -22.50 -2.18 -22.19
C VAL A 50 -22.41 -2.98 -23.51
N ASP A 51 -21.81 -2.38 -24.55
CA ASP A 51 -21.65 -2.99 -25.88
C ASP A 51 -20.32 -3.76 -26.04
N HIS A 52 -19.51 -3.87 -24.98
CA HIS A 52 -18.21 -4.57 -24.98
C HIS A 52 -17.24 -4.06 -26.07
N GLU A 53 -17.35 -2.79 -26.47
CA GLU A 53 -16.52 -2.24 -27.53
C GLU A 53 -15.06 -2.08 -27.08
N PHE A 54 -14.80 -1.85 -25.79
CA PHE A 54 -13.49 -1.68 -25.18
C PHE A 54 -12.94 -2.95 -24.54
N GLN A 55 -13.76 -3.97 -24.31
CA GLN A 55 -13.34 -5.27 -23.76
C GLN A 55 -12.67 -6.21 -24.78
N ASN A 56 -12.86 -5.98 -26.08
CA ASN A 56 -12.32 -6.84 -27.14
C ASN A 56 -10.84 -6.53 -27.47
N ASN A 57 -9.94 -6.83 -26.55
CA ASN A 57 -8.52 -7.11 -26.81
C ASN A 57 -7.67 -5.97 -27.43
N ASP A 58 -8.17 -4.73 -27.44
CA ASP A 58 -7.41 -3.56 -27.91
C ASP A 58 -6.52 -3.01 -26.79
N LEU A 59 -5.28 -2.64 -27.13
CA LEU A 59 -4.40 -1.89 -26.22
C LEU A 59 -5.10 -0.56 -25.87
N VAL A 60 -5.50 -0.40 -24.61
CA VAL A 60 -6.17 0.78 -24.09
C VAL A 60 -5.23 1.51 -23.14
N SER A 61 -5.20 2.83 -23.22
CA SER A 61 -4.44 3.67 -22.30
C SER A 61 -5.36 4.49 -21.43
N PHE A 62 -4.92 4.72 -20.20
CA PHE A 62 -5.66 5.48 -19.21
C PHE A 62 -4.81 6.58 -18.58
N GLN A 63 -5.47 7.67 -18.19
CA GLN A 63 -4.86 8.75 -17.42
C GLN A 63 -5.78 9.16 -16.27
N VAL A 64 -5.20 9.39 -15.10
CA VAL A 64 -5.89 9.87 -13.90
C VAL A 64 -5.52 11.34 -13.63
N LEU A 65 -6.52 12.19 -13.50
CA LEU A 65 -6.39 13.62 -13.19
C LEU A 65 -7.06 13.92 -11.85
N PRO A 66 -6.37 14.54 -10.89
CA PRO A 66 -6.98 14.92 -9.62
C PRO A 66 -8.04 16.00 -9.83
N ALA A 67 -9.21 15.84 -9.20
CA ALA A 67 -10.30 16.80 -9.21
C ALA A 67 -10.59 17.31 -7.79
N HIS A 68 -11.33 18.42 -7.67
CA HIS A 68 -11.66 19.02 -6.36
C HIS A 68 -12.44 18.06 -5.44
N ASP A 69 -13.17 17.09 -5.98
CA ASP A 69 -13.96 16.11 -5.22
C ASP A 69 -13.74 14.67 -5.71
N GLY A 70 -12.49 14.28 -5.95
CA GLY A 70 -12.12 12.92 -6.39
C GLY A 70 -11.14 12.95 -7.55
N PHE A 71 -11.45 12.26 -8.65
CA PHE A 71 -10.60 12.27 -9.84
C PHE A 71 -11.40 12.11 -11.14
N GLU A 72 -10.79 12.56 -12.24
CA GLU A 72 -11.22 12.33 -13.61
C GLU A 72 -10.30 11.31 -14.26
N MET A 73 -10.87 10.31 -14.93
CA MET A 73 -10.15 9.31 -15.69
C MET A 73 -10.48 9.46 -17.17
N ILE A 74 -9.45 9.43 -18.03
CA ILE A 74 -9.59 9.42 -19.49
C ILE A 74 -9.10 8.07 -20.00
N ILE A 75 -9.92 7.38 -20.79
CA ILE A 75 -9.64 6.07 -21.39
C ILE A 75 -9.62 6.24 -22.90
N SER A 76 -8.55 5.80 -23.58
CA SER A 76 -8.43 5.93 -25.04
C SER A 76 -7.80 4.72 -25.74
N LYS A 77 -8.28 4.44 -26.96
CA LYS A 77 -7.72 3.44 -27.91
C LYS A 77 -6.73 4.02 -28.92
N ASP A 78 -6.48 5.33 -28.92
CA ASP A 78 -5.63 6.00 -29.92
C ASP A 78 -4.19 6.16 -29.42
N ASP A 79 -3.26 5.36 -29.97
CA ASP A 79 -1.81 5.38 -29.70
C ASP A 79 -1.14 6.78 -29.79
N ARG A 80 -1.74 7.71 -30.55
CA ARG A 80 -1.23 9.09 -30.67
C ARG A 80 -1.54 9.93 -29.44
N LEU A 81 -2.67 9.68 -28.78
CA LEU A 81 -2.94 10.22 -27.45
C LEU A 81 -2.00 9.57 -26.45
N VAL A 82 -1.79 8.25 -26.51
CA VAL A 82 -0.88 7.51 -25.61
C VAL A 82 0.52 8.12 -25.55
N SER A 83 1.08 8.46 -26.71
CA SER A 83 2.43 9.05 -26.80
C SER A 83 2.51 10.49 -26.25
N GLN A 84 1.44 11.27 -26.37
CA GLN A 84 1.35 12.62 -25.78
C GLN A 84 1.04 12.58 -24.27
N LEU A 85 0.45 11.49 -23.79
CA LEU A 85 0.06 11.26 -22.41
C LEU A 85 1.21 10.70 -21.55
N THR A 86 2.12 9.90 -22.14
CA THR A 86 3.32 9.37 -21.46
C THR A 86 4.37 10.43 -21.11
N GLU A 87 4.36 11.59 -21.79
CA GLU A 87 5.26 12.71 -21.46
C GLU A 87 4.74 13.61 -20.33
N ALA A 88 3.47 13.45 -19.93
CA ALA A 88 2.86 14.22 -18.85
C ALA A 88 2.98 13.50 -17.50
N ASN A 89 4.22 13.31 -17.05
CA ASN A 89 4.52 13.27 -15.62
C ASN A 89 3.76 14.43 -14.94
N VAL A 90 2.87 14.09 -14.01
CA VAL A 90 2.02 14.96 -13.17
C VAL A 90 2.40 16.44 -13.24
N ASN A 91 1.84 17.17 -14.22
CA ASN A 91 2.01 18.62 -14.29
C ASN A 91 1.09 19.25 -13.24
N PHE A 92 1.60 19.39 -12.02
CA PHE A 92 0.93 20.14 -10.97
C PHE A 92 0.65 21.57 -11.44
N ALA A 93 -0.61 21.98 -11.39
CA ALA A 93 -1.07 23.29 -11.86
C ALA A 93 -0.44 24.49 -11.13
N SER A 94 0.21 24.28 -9.98
CA SER A 94 0.96 25.30 -9.25
C SER A 94 2.00 24.70 -8.29
N GLU A 95 3.02 25.49 -7.91
CA GLU A 95 4.01 25.12 -6.88
C GLU A 95 3.37 24.94 -5.49
N GLU A 96 2.30 25.67 -5.19
CA GLU A 96 1.55 25.53 -3.93
C GLU A 96 0.80 24.18 -3.86
N SER A 97 0.31 23.69 -5.00
CA SER A 97 -0.27 22.34 -5.14
C SER A 97 0.80 21.25 -4.95
N LYS A 98 2.03 21.45 -5.43
CA LYS A 98 3.16 20.55 -5.17
C LYS A 98 3.54 20.49 -3.70
N GLU A 99 3.58 21.63 -3.00
CA GLU A 99 3.90 21.68 -1.57
C GLU A 99 2.79 21.08 -0.69
N LYS A 100 1.51 21.28 -1.04
CA LYS A 100 0.38 20.62 -0.35
C LYS A 100 0.37 19.11 -0.62
N PHE A 101 0.66 18.70 -1.85
CA PHE A 101 0.75 17.29 -2.25
C PHE A 101 1.92 16.58 -1.58
N THR A 102 3.11 17.19 -1.51
CA THR A 102 4.26 16.63 -0.79
C THR A 102 4.04 16.57 0.73
N LYS A 103 3.36 17.58 1.32
CA LYS A 103 2.95 17.54 2.74
C LYS A 103 1.84 16.52 3.03
N MET A 104 0.93 16.26 2.08
CA MET A 104 -0.06 15.17 2.16
C MET A 104 0.62 13.80 2.00
N LYS A 105 1.52 13.66 1.02
CA LYS A 105 2.33 12.45 0.81
C LYS A 105 3.17 12.09 2.04
N GLN A 106 3.77 13.06 2.72
CA GLN A 106 4.51 12.80 3.97
C GLN A 106 3.61 12.53 5.19
N LYS A 107 2.36 12.99 5.19
CA LYS A 107 1.39 12.73 6.27
C LYS A 107 0.58 11.44 6.06
N GLN A 108 0.53 10.91 4.85
CA GLN A 108 -0.28 9.74 4.45
C GLN A 108 0.53 8.58 3.89
N GLN A 109 1.86 8.70 3.78
CA GLN A 109 2.71 7.55 3.49
C GLN A 109 2.53 6.53 4.61
N SER A 110 1.97 5.36 4.26
CA SER A 110 1.96 4.22 5.16
C SER A 110 3.39 3.98 5.64
N SER A 111 3.51 3.67 6.92
CA SER A 111 4.76 3.21 7.49
C SER A 111 5.00 1.72 7.20
N ASP A 112 3.94 1.01 6.80
CA ASP A 112 3.98 -0.28 6.13
C ASP A 112 4.50 -0.08 4.71
N VAL A 113 5.66 -0.64 4.41
CA VAL A 113 6.35 -0.48 3.14
C VAL A 113 6.71 -1.86 2.60
N PHE A 114 6.25 -2.16 1.39
CA PHE A 114 6.69 -3.32 0.62
C PHE A 114 7.64 -2.88 -0.50
N ASP A 115 8.82 -3.48 -0.53
CA ASP A 115 9.82 -3.34 -1.58
C ASP A 115 9.77 -4.61 -2.45
N ALA A 116 9.22 -4.46 -3.65
CA ALA A 116 9.05 -5.57 -4.59
C ALA A 116 10.38 -6.03 -5.22
N ASP A 117 11.36 -5.15 -5.36
CA ASP A 117 12.67 -5.49 -5.95
C ASP A 117 13.46 -6.41 -5.03
N HIS A 118 13.35 -6.18 -3.72
CA HIS A 118 14.03 -6.97 -2.69
C HIS A 118 13.12 -8.00 -2.01
N LEU A 119 11.83 -8.03 -2.34
CA LEU A 119 10.80 -8.86 -1.71
C LEU A 119 10.80 -8.73 -0.18
N THR A 120 10.87 -7.50 0.30
CA THR A 120 10.87 -7.18 1.73
C THR A 120 9.68 -6.33 2.11
N ARG A 121 9.03 -6.65 3.22
CA ARG A 121 8.00 -5.80 3.83
C ARG A 121 8.44 -5.36 5.21
N GLU A 122 8.39 -4.07 5.47
CA GLU A 122 8.67 -3.50 6.78
C GLU A 122 7.41 -2.90 7.38
N VAL A 123 7.06 -3.36 8.59
CA VAL A 123 5.86 -2.91 9.30
C VAL A 123 6.23 -2.53 10.73
N PRO A 124 6.28 -1.22 11.05
CA PRO A 124 6.46 -0.75 12.41
C PRO A 124 5.11 -0.69 13.13
N ILE A 125 4.97 -1.43 14.23
CA ILE A 125 3.78 -1.44 15.09
C ILE A 125 4.05 -0.61 16.34
N LEU A 126 3.14 0.32 16.63
CA LEU A 126 3.11 1.13 17.84
C LEU A 126 2.25 0.46 18.91
N PHE A 127 2.79 0.33 20.12
CA PHE A 127 2.09 -0.09 21.33
C PHE A 127 2.08 1.06 22.33
N ALA A 128 0.92 1.33 22.94
CA ALA A 128 0.78 2.42 23.90
C ALA A 128 1.46 2.11 25.24
N SER A 129 1.62 0.82 25.56
CA SER A 129 2.32 0.38 26.77
C SER A 129 3.16 -0.88 26.55
N PHE A 130 4.05 -1.15 27.52
CA PHE A 130 4.84 -2.38 27.51
C PHE A 130 3.95 -3.63 27.72
N GLU A 131 2.87 -3.52 28.49
CA GLU A 131 1.96 -4.64 28.77
C GLU A 131 1.20 -5.07 27.50
N GLU A 132 0.76 -4.10 26.70
CA GLU A 132 0.15 -4.36 25.38
C GLU A 132 1.14 -5.03 24.42
N LEU A 133 2.38 -4.55 24.38
CA LEU A 133 3.46 -5.17 23.58
C LEU A 133 3.65 -6.65 23.95
N ILE A 134 3.75 -6.95 25.25
CA ILE A 134 3.90 -8.34 25.71
C ILE A 134 2.67 -9.17 25.36
N SER A 135 1.46 -8.63 25.57
CA SER A 135 0.21 -9.32 25.24
C SER A 135 0.11 -9.65 23.74
N GLY A 136 0.45 -8.69 22.88
CA GLY A 136 0.47 -8.89 21.43
C GLY A 136 1.50 -9.95 21.00
N ILE A 137 2.70 -9.91 21.57
CA ILE A 137 3.73 -10.93 21.29
C ILE A 137 3.27 -12.33 21.70
N GLN A 138 2.64 -12.46 22.87
CA GLN A 138 2.10 -13.74 23.34
C GLN A 138 0.97 -14.27 22.46
N ALA A 139 0.08 -13.38 21.98
CA ALA A 139 -1.01 -13.75 21.08
C ALA A 139 -0.48 -14.28 19.72
N VAL A 140 0.56 -13.65 19.19
CA VAL A 140 1.12 -13.98 17.87
C VAL A 140 2.15 -15.11 17.92
N GLN A 141 2.65 -15.49 19.11
CA GLN A 141 3.79 -16.40 19.27
C GLN A 141 3.68 -17.71 18.47
N ARG A 142 2.48 -18.29 18.40
CA ARG A 142 2.24 -19.56 17.69
C ARG A 142 2.19 -19.42 16.17
N GLN A 143 2.05 -18.19 15.66
CA GLN A 143 1.90 -17.86 14.25
C GLN A 143 3.08 -17.04 13.70
N LEU A 144 4.16 -16.89 14.47
CA LEU A 144 5.36 -16.13 14.05
C LEU A 144 6.12 -16.75 12.86
N GLN A 145 5.88 -18.02 12.57
CA GLN A 145 6.57 -18.75 11.51
C GLN A 145 5.64 -18.88 10.31
N ILE A 146 5.94 -18.14 9.25
CA ILE A 146 5.29 -18.26 7.95
C ILE A 146 6.25 -19.00 7.03
N HIS A 147 5.76 -20.06 6.38
CA HIS A 147 6.60 -20.88 5.50
C HIS A 147 7.06 -20.06 4.29
N GLY A 148 8.36 -20.01 4.04
CA GLY A 148 8.92 -19.21 2.94
C GLY A 148 9.12 -17.73 3.30
N VAL A 149 8.98 -17.34 4.57
CA VAL A 149 9.23 -15.97 5.02
C VAL A 149 10.23 -15.97 6.18
N LYS A 150 11.25 -15.12 6.11
CA LYS A 150 12.17 -14.84 7.22
C LYS A 150 11.73 -13.55 7.91
N LEU A 151 11.49 -13.61 9.22
CA LEU A 151 11.10 -12.46 10.03
C LEU A 151 12.26 -11.99 10.92
N ALA A 152 12.72 -10.77 10.71
CA ALA A 152 13.61 -10.05 11.62
C ALA A 152 12.83 -9.01 12.41
N THR A 153 13.16 -8.83 13.69
CA THR A 153 12.41 -7.93 14.59
C THR A 153 13.34 -7.07 15.42
N ALA A 154 12.95 -5.80 15.60
CA ALA A 154 13.65 -4.83 16.44
C ALA A 154 12.65 -4.05 17.30
N LEU A 155 13.03 -3.73 18.54
CA LEU A 155 12.22 -2.96 19.48
C LEU A 155 12.88 -1.63 19.77
N TYR A 156 12.12 -0.56 19.57
CA TYR A 156 12.50 0.80 19.90
C TYR A 156 11.55 1.39 20.95
N LYS A 157 12.02 2.39 21.67
CA LYS A 157 11.23 3.20 22.59
C LYS A 157 11.43 4.66 22.29
N ARG A 158 10.34 5.41 22.31
CA ARG A 158 10.37 6.87 22.24
C ARG A 158 9.33 7.38 23.22
N GLU A 159 9.76 8.26 24.12
CA GLU A 159 8.94 8.74 25.24
C GLU A 159 8.40 7.54 26.04
N ASP A 160 7.08 7.39 26.18
CA ASP A 160 6.45 6.25 26.87
C ASP A 160 5.82 5.22 25.91
N GLN A 161 6.14 5.31 24.61
CA GLN A 161 5.61 4.42 23.57
C GLN A 161 6.66 3.42 23.08
N TYR A 162 6.18 2.24 22.67
CA TYR A 162 7.02 1.14 22.18
C TYR A 162 6.74 0.86 20.71
N TYR A 163 7.79 0.67 19.94
CA TYR A 163 7.70 0.44 18.50
C TYR A 163 8.38 -0.88 18.16
N LEU A 164 7.58 -1.86 17.72
CA LEU A 164 8.07 -3.13 17.22
C LEU A 164 8.17 -3.07 15.70
N VAL A 165 9.38 -3.06 15.18
CA VAL A 165 9.62 -3.12 13.73
C VAL A 165 9.70 -4.58 13.32
N LEU A 166 8.77 -5.00 12.45
CA LEU A 166 8.70 -6.30 11.81
C LEU A 166 9.28 -6.17 10.40
N ARG A 167 10.29 -6.98 10.07
CA ARG A 167 10.89 -7.03 8.74
C ARG A 167 10.75 -8.41 8.16
N TYR A 168 9.88 -8.53 7.18
CA TYR A 168 9.62 -9.75 6.45
C TYR A 168 10.48 -9.79 5.20
N GLN A 169 11.22 -10.87 5.01
CA GLN A 169 11.87 -11.21 3.77
C GLN A 169 11.12 -12.40 3.17
N LEU A 170 10.48 -12.18 2.03
CA LEU A 170 9.67 -13.18 1.34
C LEU A 170 10.58 -14.02 0.43
N LEU A 171 10.25 -15.30 0.33
CA LEU A 171 10.83 -16.29 -0.59
C LEU A 171 12.36 -16.20 -0.74
N PRO A 172 13.12 -16.13 0.37
CA PRO A 172 14.53 -15.75 0.37
C PRO A 172 15.45 -16.75 -0.36
N ASP A 173 14.97 -17.97 -0.58
CA ASP A 173 15.72 -19.04 -1.22
C ASP A 173 15.19 -19.35 -2.64
N ASN A 174 14.16 -18.61 -3.11
CA ASN A 174 13.57 -18.79 -4.43
C ASN A 174 14.22 -17.85 -5.45
N VAL A 175 14.62 -18.39 -6.60
CA VAL A 175 15.22 -17.64 -7.69
C VAL A 175 14.12 -17.41 -8.71
N ASP A 176 13.54 -16.21 -8.71
CA ASP A 176 12.43 -15.79 -9.58
C ASP A 176 11.04 -16.34 -9.16
N PRO A 177 10.50 -15.89 -8.01
CA PRO A 177 9.19 -16.29 -7.54
C PRO A 177 8.07 -15.73 -8.41
N THR A 178 7.00 -16.51 -8.57
CA THR A 178 5.80 -16.07 -9.28
C THR A 178 4.97 -15.11 -8.42
N TRP A 179 4.15 -14.27 -9.07
CA TRP A 179 3.30 -13.31 -8.36
C TRP A 179 2.30 -13.99 -7.41
N ASP A 180 1.74 -15.14 -7.81
CA ASP A 180 0.84 -15.93 -6.94
C ASP A 180 1.54 -16.42 -5.66
N GLU A 181 2.82 -16.80 -5.75
CA GLU A 181 3.61 -17.19 -4.58
C GLU A 181 3.88 -15.99 -3.67
N ILE A 182 4.23 -14.83 -4.24
CA ILE A 182 4.44 -13.58 -3.49
C ILE A 182 3.15 -13.18 -2.77
N LYS A 183 2.02 -13.16 -3.48
CA LYS A 183 0.71 -12.83 -2.94
C LYS A 183 0.33 -13.74 -1.78
N THR A 184 0.50 -15.05 -1.94
CA THR A 184 0.22 -16.03 -0.88
C THR A 184 0.99 -15.72 0.40
N GLN A 185 2.24 -15.26 0.30
CA GLN A 185 3.04 -14.86 1.47
C GLN A 185 2.57 -13.53 2.05
N LEU A 186 2.18 -12.57 1.22
CA LEU A 186 1.64 -11.29 1.68
C LEU A 186 0.32 -11.49 2.43
N ASP A 187 -0.60 -12.31 1.91
CA ASP A 187 -1.86 -12.65 2.57
C ASP A 187 -1.60 -13.29 3.95
N ALA A 188 -0.63 -14.20 4.04
CA ALA A 188 -0.25 -14.82 5.32
C ALA A 188 0.38 -13.82 6.31
N ILE A 189 1.12 -12.82 5.80
CA ILE A 189 1.65 -11.72 6.61
C ILE A 189 0.49 -10.84 7.11
N ASP A 190 -0.50 -10.52 6.27
CA ASP A 190 -1.66 -9.72 6.66
C ASP A 190 -2.53 -10.39 7.73
N ASP A 191 -2.73 -11.71 7.62
CA ASP A 191 -3.38 -12.51 8.67
C ASP A 191 -2.62 -12.40 10.01
N GLN A 192 -1.29 -12.46 9.96
CA GLN A 192 -0.46 -12.32 11.16
C GLN A 192 -0.51 -10.89 11.73
N LEU A 193 -0.45 -9.87 10.87
CA LEU A 193 -0.51 -8.46 11.28
C LEU A 193 -1.85 -8.11 11.91
N SER A 194 -2.93 -8.72 11.44
CA SER A 194 -4.28 -8.55 12.01
C SER A 194 -4.30 -8.84 13.51
N LEU A 195 -3.53 -9.83 13.98
CA LEU A 195 -3.39 -10.12 15.40
C LEU A 195 -2.58 -9.06 16.15
N PHE A 196 -1.53 -8.51 15.54
CA PHE A 196 -0.78 -7.40 16.15
C PHE A 196 -1.67 -6.16 16.31
N TYR A 197 -2.57 -5.91 15.35
CA TYR A 197 -3.50 -4.79 15.39
C TYR A 197 -4.61 -4.91 16.46
N GLU A 198 -4.75 -6.05 17.13
CA GLU A 198 -5.62 -6.16 18.31
C GLU A 198 -5.00 -5.50 19.55
N PHE A 199 -3.68 -5.35 19.59
CA PHE A 199 -2.92 -4.87 20.75
C PHE A 199 -2.14 -3.59 20.48
N GLY A 200 -1.94 -3.23 19.22
CA GLY A 200 -1.23 -2.04 18.80
C GLY A 200 -1.82 -1.49 17.51
N GLU A 201 -1.20 -0.45 16.98
CA GLU A 201 -1.60 0.18 15.72
C GLU A 201 -0.40 0.35 14.80
N LEU A 202 -0.66 0.52 13.50
CA LEU A 202 0.40 0.87 12.57
C LEU A 202 1.06 2.17 13.01
N SER A 203 2.39 2.18 13.12
CA SER A 203 3.13 3.34 13.58
C SER A 203 2.95 4.52 12.62
N PRO A 204 2.82 5.75 13.11
CA PRO A 204 2.90 6.93 12.24
C PRO A 204 4.31 7.19 11.69
N MET A 205 5.32 6.44 12.16
CA MET A 205 6.72 6.59 11.77
C MET A 205 7.21 5.35 11.03
N ARG A 206 8.02 5.57 10.00
CA ARG A 206 8.72 4.49 9.28
C ARG A 206 9.87 3.91 10.08
N SER A 207 10.25 2.68 9.77
CA SER A 207 11.41 2.00 10.38
C SER A 207 12.68 2.86 10.35
N GLU A 208 13.02 3.45 9.20
CA GLU A 208 14.21 4.30 9.04
C GLU A 208 14.18 5.53 9.97
N GLN A 209 13.00 6.12 10.18
CA GLN A 209 12.84 7.27 11.07
C GLN A 209 12.97 6.85 12.53
N LEU A 210 12.46 5.68 12.89
CA LEU A 210 12.61 5.11 14.23
C LEU A 210 14.08 4.81 14.53
N GLU A 211 14.83 4.27 13.58
CA GLU A 211 16.27 3.99 13.74
C GLU A 211 17.11 5.25 14.00
N GLN A 212 16.71 6.38 13.42
CA GLN A 212 17.41 7.64 13.59
C GLN A 212 17.02 8.41 14.85
N SER A 213 15.78 8.25 15.33
CA SER A 213 15.19 9.15 16.34
C SER A 213 14.71 8.47 17.62
N ALA A 214 14.52 7.15 17.64
CA ALA A 214 14.07 6.40 18.79
C ALA A 214 15.23 5.64 19.46
N GLN A 215 15.08 5.35 20.76
CA GLN A 215 16.06 4.58 21.52
C GLN A 215 15.90 3.08 21.22
N PRO A 216 16.94 2.38 20.72
CA PRO A 216 16.88 0.93 20.57
C PRO A 216 16.89 0.26 21.94
N ILE A 217 15.86 -0.56 22.24
CA ILE A 217 15.86 -1.45 23.40
C ILE A 217 16.42 -2.81 23.00
N ILE A 218 15.97 -3.36 21.86
CA ILE A 218 16.44 -4.63 21.33
C ILE A 218 16.65 -4.48 19.83
N ALA A 219 17.90 -4.41 19.39
CA ALA A 219 18.22 -4.13 17.98
C ALA A 219 17.93 -5.31 17.04
N GLN A 220 17.92 -6.56 17.55
CA GLN A 220 17.68 -7.76 16.75
C GLN A 220 16.96 -8.83 17.57
N GLN A 221 16.13 -9.62 16.91
CA GLN A 221 15.37 -10.72 17.52
C GLN A 221 14.53 -10.26 18.73
N ALA A 222 13.92 -9.07 18.63
CA ALA A 222 13.11 -8.49 19.69
C ALA A 222 12.01 -9.43 20.19
N VAL A 223 11.21 -9.99 19.27
CA VAL A 223 10.13 -10.92 19.62
C VAL A 223 10.67 -12.13 20.37
N LYS A 224 11.69 -12.80 19.82
CA LYS A 224 12.31 -13.98 20.47
C LYS A 224 12.85 -13.66 21.87
N THR A 225 13.47 -12.49 22.03
CA THR A 225 14.02 -12.03 23.31
C THR A 225 12.91 -11.78 24.32
N LEU A 226 11.86 -11.06 23.93
CA LEU A 226 10.71 -10.77 24.80
C LEU A 226 9.96 -12.05 25.18
N THR A 227 9.74 -12.96 24.23
CA THR A 227 9.18 -14.28 24.50
C THR A 227 10.05 -15.09 25.47
N HIS A 228 11.38 -14.94 25.46
CA HIS A 228 12.25 -15.67 26.39
C HIS A 228 12.10 -15.16 27.84
N TYR A 229 11.95 -13.85 28.04
CA TYR A 229 11.94 -13.23 29.36
C TYR A 229 10.55 -13.02 29.97
N PHE A 230 9.49 -13.00 29.15
CA PHE A 230 8.13 -12.63 29.57
C PHE A 230 7.07 -13.67 29.15
N ASN A 231 7.48 -14.94 28.97
CA ASN A 231 6.56 -16.07 28.78
C ASN A 231 5.88 -16.46 30.09
#